data_AF-A0AAJ1AKZ6-F1
#
_entry.id   AF-A0AAJ1AKZ6-F1
#
_cell.length_a   1.000
_cell.length_b   1.000
_cell.length_c   1.000
_cell.angle_alpha   90.00
_cell.angle_beta   90.00
_cell.angle_gamma   90.00
#
_symmetry.space_group_name_H-M   'P 1'
#
loop_
_entity.id
_entity.type
_entity.pdbx_description
1 polymer ?
#
loop_
_entity_poly.entity_id
_entity_poly.type
_entity_poly.pdbx_seq_one_letter_code
_entity_poly.pdbx_strand_id
1 'polypeptide(L)'
;MVTTEVVILGLLLVHASRSEDTQHAILQEKVALFTRLKLTDLCLFPEARYTRHLSQADLHSAFQDHPLSLEHFPSGSFTEPPNNLRKSVHEGLD
;
A
#
# COMPACT_ATOMS: atom_id res chain seq x y z
N MET A 1 -26.76 -8.88 17.85
CA MET A 1 -25.90 -8.87 16.65
C MET A 1 -24.77 -7.87 16.79
N VAL A 2 -25.04 -6.58 16.99
CA VAL A 2 -24.03 -5.51 17.11
C VAL A 2 -22.97 -5.78 18.20
N THR A 3 -23.35 -6.33 19.36
CA THR A 3 -22.42 -6.62 20.45
C THR A 3 -21.39 -7.69 20.09
N THR A 4 -21.78 -8.73 19.36
CA THR A 4 -20.88 -9.78 18.91
C THR A 4 -19.88 -9.26 17.88
N GLU A 5 -20.32 -8.42 16.95
CA GLU A 5 -19.47 -7.80 15.93
C GLU A 5 -18.40 -6.90 16.56
N VAL A 6 -18.77 -6.07 17.53
CA VAL A 6 -17.84 -5.20 18.26
C VAL A 6 -16.80 -6.02 19.02
N VAL A 7 -17.20 -7.12 19.66
CA VAL A 7 -16.27 -8.02 20.37
C VAL A 7 -15.31 -8.68 19.39
N ILE A 8 -15.79 -9.19 18.25
CA ILE A 8 -14.93 -9.79 17.21
C ILE A 8 -13.96 -8.74 16.67
N LEU A 9 -14.42 -7.54 16.34
CA LEU A 9 -13.57 -6.46 15.86
C LEU A 9 -12.47 -6.11 16.89
N GLY A 10 -12.84 -6.01 18.17
CA GLY A 10 -11.89 -5.78 19.26
C GLY A 10 -10.83 -6.87 19.34
N LEU A 11 -11.22 -8.14 19.24
CA LEU A 11 -10.29 -9.27 19.23
C LEU A 11 -9.36 -9.25 18.00
N LEU A 12 -9.89 -8.91 16.81
CA LEU A 12 -9.09 -8.78 15.59
C LEU A 12 -8.04 -7.66 15.72
N LEU A 13 -8.40 -6.52 16.30
CA LEU A 13 -7.47 -5.40 16.53
C LEU A 13 -6.36 -5.78 17.54
N VAL A 14 -6.73 -6.48 18.62
CA VAL A 14 -5.74 -7.00 19.59
C VAL A 14 -4.83 -8.05 18.93
N HIS A 15 -5.36 -8.93 18.10
CA HIS A 15 -4.55 -9.88 17.34
C HIS A 15 -3.61 -9.19 16.36
N ALA A 16 -4.11 -8.20 15.60
CA ALA A 16 -3.32 -7.42 14.65
C ALA A 16 -2.15 -6.71 15.34
N SER A 17 -2.41 -6.03 16.46
CA SER A 17 -1.36 -5.34 17.24
C SER A 17 -0.32 -6.30 17.82
N ARG A 18 -0.70 -7.51 18.23
CA ARG A 18 0.26 -8.52 18.73
C ARG A 18 1.01 -9.27 17.61
N SER A 19 0.41 -9.36 16.43
CA SER A 19 1.01 -10.02 15.25
C SER A 19 2.07 -9.15 14.59
N GLU A 20 2.03 -7.83 14.84
CA GLU A 20 2.89 -6.84 14.22
C GLU A 20 4.39 -7.19 14.35
N ASP A 21 4.86 -7.53 15.55
CA ASP A 21 6.27 -7.84 15.82
C ASP A 21 6.81 -8.98 14.94
N THR A 22 6.01 -10.03 14.77
CA THR A 22 6.39 -11.19 13.94
C THR A 22 6.39 -10.80 12.46
N GLN A 23 5.40 -10.01 12.02
CA GLN A 23 5.33 -9.55 10.63
C GLN A 23 6.46 -8.57 10.29
N HIS A 24 6.85 -7.70 11.21
CA HIS A 24 8.00 -6.82 11.07
C HIS A 24 9.28 -7.60 10.87
N ALA A 25 9.54 -8.63 11.68
CA ALA A 25 10.73 -9.46 11.52
C ALA A 25 10.82 -10.09 10.12
N ILE A 26 9.71 -10.65 9.62
CA ILE A 26 9.62 -11.23 8.26
C ILE A 26 9.84 -10.16 7.19
N LEU A 27 9.27 -8.97 7.35
CA LEU A 27 9.45 -7.86 6.42
C LEU A 27 10.91 -7.40 6.36
N GLN A 28 11.57 -7.27 7.51
CA GLN A 28 12.98 -6.89 7.57
C GLN A 28 13.89 -7.92 6.89
N GLU A 29 13.62 -9.21 7.05
CA GLU A 29 14.34 -10.26 6.34
C GLU A 29 14.17 -10.13 4.81
N LYS A 30 12.94 -9.90 4.33
CA LYS A 30 12.67 -9.66 2.91
C LYS A 30 13.43 -8.43 2.40
N VAL A 31 13.40 -7.32 3.14
CA VAL A 31 14.13 -6.09 2.78
C VAL A 31 15.64 -6.34 2.69
N ALA A 32 16.20 -7.12 3.62
CA ALA A 32 17.61 -7.48 3.59
C ALA A 32 17.97 -8.33 2.35
N LEU A 33 17.12 -9.29 1.98
CA LEU A 33 17.30 -10.08 0.76
C LEU A 33 17.21 -9.21 -0.50
N PHE A 34 16.21 -8.33 -0.58
CA PHE A 34 16.04 -7.40 -1.70
C PHE A 34 17.26 -6.50 -1.90
N THR A 35 17.78 -5.97 -0.80
CA THR A 35 18.99 -5.13 -0.79
C THR A 35 20.21 -5.93 -1.28
N ARG A 36 20.40 -7.17 -0.81
CA ARG A 36 21.50 -8.04 -1.23
C ARG A 36 21.43 -8.42 -2.71
N LEU A 37 20.22 -8.67 -3.21
CA LEU A 37 19.96 -9.02 -4.61
C LEU A 37 19.90 -7.79 -5.52
N LYS A 38 19.98 -6.58 -4.96
CA LYS A 38 19.84 -5.30 -5.68
C LYS A 38 18.56 -5.25 -6.51
N LEU A 39 17.47 -5.77 -5.94
CA LEU A 39 16.16 -5.68 -6.56
C LEU A 39 15.62 -4.26 -6.38
N THR A 40 14.92 -3.80 -7.41
CA THR A 40 14.42 -2.43 -7.49
C THR A 40 13.32 -2.13 -6.47
N ASP A 41 12.32 -3.01 -6.33
CA ASP A 41 11.17 -2.81 -5.44
C ASP A 41 10.63 -4.13 -4.88
N LEU A 42 10.19 -4.11 -3.63
CA LEU A 42 9.39 -5.16 -3.03
C LEU A 42 7.92 -5.02 -3.47
N CYS A 43 7.38 -6.06 -4.10
CA CYS A 43 5.96 -6.13 -4.45
C CYS A 43 5.12 -6.39 -3.19
N LEU A 44 4.59 -5.32 -2.59
CA LEU A 44 3.73 -5.38 -1.40
C LEU A 44 2.32 -5.82 -1.74
N PHE A 45 1.79 -5.36 -2.87
CA PHE A 45 0.43 -5.66 -3.33
C PHE A 45 0.43 -6.16 -4.77
N PRO A 46 -0.06 -7.39 -5.03
CA PRO A 46 -0.05 -7.96 -6.37
C PRO A 46 -1.22 -7.51 -7.25
N GLU A 47 -2.26 -6.92 -6.66
CA GLU A 47 -3.56 -6.69 -7.28
C GLU A 47 -3.50 -5.62 -8.39
N ALA A 48 -3.35 -4.34 -8.03
CA ALA A 48 -3.24 -3.26 -9.00
C ALA A 48 -1.87 -3.25 -9.68
N ARG A 49 -1.84 -3.01 -11.01
CA ARG A 49 -0.59 -3.01 -11.79
C ARG A 49 0.40 -1.96 -11.28
N TYR A 50 -0.11 -0.78 -10.98
CA TYR A 50 0.69 0.37 -10.57
C TYR A 50 1.12 0.33 -9.09
N THR A 51 0.66 -0.67 -8.32
CA THR A 51 1.07 -0.85 -6.91
C THR A 51 2.10 -1.97 -6.71
N ARG A 52 2.43 -2.72 -7.78
CA ARG A 52 3.36 -3.86 -7.73
C ARG A 52 4.84 -3.47 -7.67
N HIS A 53 5.22 -2.41 -8.39
CA HIS A 53 6.60 -1.93 -8.47
C HIS A 53 6.59 -0.40 -8.51
N LEU A 54 6.56 0.23 -7.34
CA LEU A 54 6.30 1.67 -7.23
C LEU A 54 7.33 2.54 -7.95
N SER A 55 8.60 2.14 -8.00
CA SER A 55 9.62 2.92 -8.73
C SER A 55 9.51 2.77 -10.26
N GLN A 56 8.79 1.76 -10.75
CA GLN A 56 8.57 1.48 -12.17
C GLN A 56 7.13 1.74 -12.61
N ALA A 57 6.25 2.11 -11.68
CA ALA A 57 4.85 2.37 -11.97
C ALA A 57 4.72 3.66 -12.77
N ASP A 58 3.94 3.60 -13.85
CA ASP A 58 3.58 4.79 -14.61
C ASP A 58 2.49 5.59 -13.88
N LEU A 59 2.65 6.91 -13.83
CA LEU A 59 1.78 7.81 -13.05
C LEU A 59 0.34 7.86 -13.56
N HIS A 60 0.13 7.52 -14.84
CA HIS A 60 -1.18 7.56 -15.47
C HIS A 60 -1.88 6.20 -15.44
N SER A 61 -1.21 5.14 -14.98
CA SER A 61 -1.73 3.77 -15.02
C SER A 61 -3.02 3.57 -14.24
N ALA A 62 -3.23 4.32 -13.15
CA ALA A 62 -4.50 4.32 -12.40
C ALA A 62 -5.69 4.91 -13.19
N PHE A 63 -5.43 5.61 -14.29
CA PHE A 63 -6.44 6.29 -15.13
C PHE A 63 -6.51 5.71 -16.55
N GLN A 64 -5.89 4.56 -16.80
CA GLN A 64 -5.92 3.93 -18.13
C GLN A 64 -7.26 3.22 -18.43
N ASP A 65 -8.09 3.03 -17.42
CA ASP A 65 -9.46 2.54 -17.58
C ASP A 65 -10.41 3.65 -18.03
N HIS A 66 -11.67 3.27 -18.28
CA HIS A 66 -12.70 4.22 -18.68
C HIS A 66 -12.89 5.34 -17.61
N PRO A 67 -13.12 6.63 -17.97
CA PRO A 67 -13.21 7.73 -17.01
C PRO A 67 -14.27 7.59 -15.91
N LEU A 68 -15.27 6.73 -16.09
CA LEU A 68 -16.30 6.42 -15.10
C LEU A 68 -16.13 5.03 -14.47
N SER A 69 -15.02 4.34 -14.75
CA SER A 69 -14.70 3.05 -14.16
C SER A 69 -14.25 3.25 -12.72
N LEU A 70 -14.79 2.44 -11.81
CA LEU A 70 -14.33 2.39 -10.44
C LEU A 70 -13.20 1.37 -10.33
N GLU A 71 -12.11 1.77 -9.67
CA GLU A 71 -11.02 0.85 -9.33
C GLU A 71 -11.56 -0.27 -8.41
N HIS A 72 -11.27 -1.52 -8.76
CA HIS A 72 -11.69 -2.69 -7.97
C HIS A 72 -10.62 -3.17 -7.00
N PHE A 73 -9.40 -2.63 -7.10
CA PHE A 73 -8.25 -3.06 -6.31
C PHE A 73 -8.07 -2.16 -5.09
N PRO A 74 -8.34 -2.64 -3.86
CA PRO A 74 -8.18 -1.86 -2.64
C PRO A 74 -6.75 -1.36 -2.44
N SER A 75 -5.76 -2.09 -2.94
CA SER A 75 -4.33 -1.70 -2.96
C SER A 75 -4.06 -0.30 -3.54
N GLY A 76 -4.88 0.16 -4.48
CA GLY A 76 -4.79 1.52 -5.04
C GLY A 76 -4.97 2.61 -3.98
N SER A 77 -5.80 2.37 -2.96
CA SER A 77 -6.05 3.34 -1.89
C SER A 77 -4.92 3.46 -0.86
N PHE A 78 -4.03 2.47 -0.79
CA PHE A 78 -2.86 2.47 0.11
C PHE A 78 -1.62 3.09 -0.52
N THR A 79 -1.67 3.43 -1.81
CA THR A 79 -0.53 3.98 -2.54
C THR A 79 -0.59 5.50 -2.53
N GLU A 80 0.41 6.14 -1.94
CA GLU A 80 0.50 7.60 -1.93
C GLU A 80 0.97 8.16 -3.28
N PRO A 81 0.54 9.37 -3.66
CA PRO A 81 1.10 10.07 -4.80
C PRO A 81 2.60 10.36 -4.57
N PRO A 82 3.41 10.40 -5.64
CA PRO A 82 4.84 10.59 -5.52
C PRO A 82 5.19 11.97 -4.93
N ASN A 83 6.30 12.02 -4.19
CA ASN A 83 6.70 13.19 -3.40
C ASN A 83 6.84 14.49 -4.21
N ASN A 84 7.20 14.41 -5.50
CA ASN A 84 7.32 15.57 -6.39
C ASN A 84 5.96 16.24 -6.66
N LEU A 85 4.89 15.45 -6.75
CA LEU A 85 3.53 15.95 -6.96
C LEU A 85 2.94 16.56 -5.68
N ARG A 86 3.34 16.06 -4.50
CA ARG A 86 2.98 16.67 -3.20
C ARG A 86 3.55 18.07 -3.03
N LYS A 87 4.78 18.31 -3.46
CA LYS A 87 5.43 19.63 -3.34
C LYS A 87 4.75 20.70 -4.19
N SER A 88 4.42 20.39 -5.45
CA SER A 88 3.79 21.37 -6.36
C SER A 88 2.38 21.80 -5.92
N VAL A 89 1.65 20.95 -5.20
CA VAL A 89 0.32 21.30 -4.67
C VAL A 89 0.41 22.31 -3.54
N HIS A 90 1.42 22.22 -2.68
CA HIS A 90 1.61 23.18 -1.59
C HIS A 90 2.15 24.52 -2.08
N GLU A 91 3.00 24.52 -3.11
CA GLU A 91 3.64 25.73 -3.65
C GLU A 91 2.68 26.61 -4.47
N GLY A 92 1.51 26.09 -4.86
CA GLY A 92 0.45 26.85 -5.55
C GLY A 92 -0.66 27.40 -4.63
N LEU A 93 -0.51 27.25 -3.30
CA LEU A 93 -1.47 27.70 -2.28
C LEU A 93 -0.95 28.85 -1.40
N ASP A 94 0.26 29.34 -1.68
CA ASP A 94 0.84 30.58 -1.12
C ASP A 94 0.84 31.70 -2.18
#